data_AF-A0A1F9MM77-F1
#
_entry.id   AF-A0A1F9MM77-F1
#
_cell.length_a   1.000
_cell.length_b   1.000
_cell.length_c   1.000
_cell.angle_alpha   90.00
_cell.angle_beta   90.00
_cell.angle_gamma   90.00
#
_symmetry.space_group_name_H-M   'P 1'
#
loop_
_entity.id
_entity.type
_entity.pdbx_description
1 polymer ?
#
loop_
_entity_poly.entity_id
_entity_poly.type
_entity_poly.pdbx_seq_one_letter_code
_entity_poly.pdbx_strand_id
1 'polypeptide(L)'
;MGVEAQRLVFAKLLPAPEYLARYRCADLFLDTLPFNAGTTASDALWAGLPLLTCTGEAFASRMATSLLTAIDLPELITKTQEEYEALAVELATNPARLNALKQKLESNRLTTLLFDSKLFAKHLEDACAQMYERYHENLPPDHIYVEYLTFNATGAEGKPLLC
;
A
#
# COMPACT_ATOMS: atom_id res chain seq x y z
N MET A 1 -22.38 -16.03 -13.80
CA MET A 1 -22.37 -14.86 -12.89
C MET A 1 -23.33 -13.82 -13.45
N GLY A 2 -24.34 -13.41 -12.69
CA GLY A 2 -25.46 -12.57 -13.16
C GLY A 2 -25.14 -11.07 -13.28
N VAL A 3 -23.96 -10.71 -13.79
CA VAL A 3 -23.56 -9.32 -14.02
C VAL A 3 -23.64 -9.03 -15.50
N GLU A 4 -24.33 -7.95 -15.86
CA GLU A 4 -24.45 -7.51 -17.26
C GLU A 4 -23.09 -7.09 -17.83
N ALA A 5 -22.77 -7.57 -19.04
CA ALA A 5 -21.46 -7.33 -19.67
C ALA A 5 -21.14 -5.83 -19.85
N GLN A 6 -22.15 -5.00 -20.07
CA GLN A 6 -22.02 -3.54 -20.22
C GLN A 6 -21.51 -2.82 -18.96
N ARG A 7 -21.52 -3.47 -17.80
CA ARG A 7 -20.95 -2.93 -16.56
C ARG A 7 -19.43 -3.10 -16.48
N LEU A 8 -18.82 -3.84 -17.40
CA LEU A 8 -17.38 -4.03 -17.49
C LEU A 8 -16.81 -3.18 -18.62
N VAL A 9 -15.86 -2.30 -18.28
CA VAL A 9 -15.19 -1.42 -19.24
C VAL A 9 -13.72 -1.81 -19.32
N PHE A 10 -13.27 -2.22 -20.50
CA PHE A 10 -11.87 -2.57 -20.76
C PHE A 10 -11.13 -1.38 -21.36
N ALA A 11 -10.16 -0.86 -20.61
CA ALA A 11 -9.37 0.27 -21.06
C ALA A 11 -8.25 -0.18 -22.02
N LYS A 12 -7.95 0.62 -23.05
CA LYS A 12 -6.82 0.39 -23.97
C LYS A 12 -5.48 0.66 -23.27
N LEU A 13 -4.41 0.01 -23.69
CA LEU A 13 -3.05 0.38 -23.28
C LEU A 13 -2.76 1.83 -23.68
N LEU A 14 -2.18 2.61 -22.76
CA LEU A 14 -1.79 4.01 -22.99
C LEU A 14 -0.36 4.26 -22.50
N PRO A 15 0.29 5.35 -22.97
CA PRO A 15 1.49 5.88 -22.36
C PRO A 15 1.31 6.20 -20.87
N ALA A 16 2.41 6.13 -20.11
CA ALA A 16 2.39 6.24 -18.65
C ALA A 16 1.62 7.46 -18.08
N PRO A 17 1.78 8.69 -18.60
CA PRO A 17 1.05 9.84 -18.05
C PRO A 17 -0.47 9.71 -18.19
N GLU A 18 -0.95 9.22 -19.33
CA GLU A 18 -2.39 9.07 -19.59
C GLU A 18 -2.96 7.85 -18.85
N TYR A 19 -2.16 6.79 -18.70
CA TYR A 19 -2.48 5.66 -17.83
C TYR A 19 -2.66 6.12 -16.37
N LEU A 20 -1.72 6.90 -15.82
CA LEU A 20 -1.81 7.43 -14.46
C LEU A 20 -2.99 8.38 -14.27
N ALA A 21 -3.28 9.23 -15.27
CA ALA A 21 -4.41 10.15 -15.21
C ALA A 21 -5.76 9.43 -15.06
N ARG A 22 -5.90 8.21 -15.60
CA ARG A 22 -7.15 7.43 -15.51
C ARG A 22 -7.51 7.00 -14.09
N TYR A 23 -6.52 6.84 -13.20
CA TYR A 23 -6.81 6.50 -11.81
C TYR A 23 -7.73 7.52 -11.14
N ARG A 24 -7.67 8.80 -11.55
CA ARG A 24 -8.55 9.87 -11.05
C ARG A 24 -10.01 9.72 -11.46
N CYS A 25 -10.30 8.89 -12.47
CA CYS A 25 -11.67 8.59 -12.91
C CYS A 25 -12.31 7.45 -12.10
N ALA A 26 -11.55 6.75 -11.28
CA ALA A 26 -12.04 5.66 -10.44
C ALA A 26 -12.33 6.15 -9.01
N ASP A 27 -13.18 5.40 -8.31
CA ASP A 27 -13.55 5.69 -6.92
C ASP A 27 -12.85 4.79 -5.91
N LEU A 28 -12.68 3.52 -6.26
CA LEU A 28 -12.04 2.49 -5.44
C LEU A 28 -11.28 1.52 -6.35
N PHE A 29 -10.05 1.19 -5.99
CA PHE A 29 -9.30 0.10 -6.61
C PHE A 29 -9.55 -1.19 -5.83
N LEU A 30 -9.94 -2.25 -6.52
CA LEU A 30 -10.12 -3.58 -5.94
C LEU A 30 -8.87 -4.42 -6.25
N ASP A 31 -8.08 -4.72 -5.22
CA ASP A 31 -6.88 -5.54 -5.35
C ASP A 31 -7.21 -7.02 -5.58
N THR A 32 -6.25 -7.76 -6.14
CA THR A 32 -6.41 -9.16 -6.52
C THR A 32 -5.80 -10.13 -5.51
N LEU A 33 -6.34 -11.35 -5.47
CA LEU A 33 -5.88 -12.48 -4.66
C LEU A 33 -5.59 -13.69 -5.56
N PRO A 34 -4.63 -14.57 -5.19
CA PRO A 34 -3.71 -14.48 -4.07
C PRO A 34 -2.46 -13.62 -4.38
N PHE A 35 -2.42 -12.94 -5.51
CA PHE A 35 -1.30 -12.09 -5.92
C PHE A 35 -1.77 -10.63 -5.93
N ASN A 36 -1.30 -9.85 -4.97
CA ASN A 36 -1.68 -8.44 -4.84
C ASN A 36 -0.98 -7.59 -5.90
N ALA A 37 -1.56 -6.43 -6.13
CA ALA A 37 -0.92 -5.32 -6.80
C ALA A 37 0.29 -4.81 -5.98
N GLY A 38 1.43 -4.65 -6.66
CA GLY A 38 2.61 -3.96 -6.13
C GLY A 38 2.72 -2.57 -6.77
N THR A 39 3.35 -2.49 -7.95
CA THR A 39 3.51 -1.23 -8.69
C THR A 39 2.17 -0.55 -8.99
N THR A 40 1.17 -1.29 -9.47
CA THR A 40 -0.15 -0.73 -9.80
C THR A 40 -0.92 -0.21 -8.59
N ALA A 41 -0.64 -0.74 -7.39
CA ALA A 41 -1.17 -0.23 -6.13
C ALA A 41 -0.46 1.06 -5.72
N SER A 42 0.87 1.10 -5.83
CA SER A 42 1.65 2.32 -5.61
C SER A 42 1.20 3.46 -6.55
N ASP A 43 0.97 3.16 -7.83
CA ASP A 43 0.47 4.13 -8.82
C ASP A 43 -0.93 4.65 -8.44
N ALA A 44 -1.82 3.77 -7.97
CA ALA A 44 -3.16 4.15 -7.52
C ALA A 44 -3.09 5.15 -6.35
N LEU A 45 -2.31 4.81 -5.31
CA LEU A 45 -2.14 5.65 -4.13
C LEU A 45 -1.50 7.00 -4.48
N TRP A 46 -0.48 6.99 -5.36
CA TRP A 46 0.16 8.22 -5.83
C TRP A 46 -0.81 9.14 -6.57
N ALA A 47 -1.73 8.55 -7.35
CA ALA A 47 -2.75 9.26 -8.09
C ALA A 47 -3.96 9.71 -7.24
N GLY A 48 -4.01 9.35 -5.95
CA GLY A 48 -5.10 9.69 -5.02
C GLY A 48 -6.28 8.73 -5.05
N LEU A 49 -6.12 7.51 -5.59
CA LEU A 49 -7.14 6.46 -5.59
C LEU A 49 -6.92 5.50 -4.39
N PRO A 50 -7.84 5.42 -3.42
CA PRO A 50 -7.78 4.41 -2.38
C PRO A 50 -7.93 2.99 -2.98
N LEU A 51 -7.22 2.02 -2.41
CA LEU A 51 -7.30 0.62 -2.80
C LEU A 51 -7.66 -0.27 -1.61
N LEU A 52 -8.53 -1.24 -1.86
CA LEU A 52 -8.95 -2.26 -0.91
C LEU A 52 -8.19 -3.55 -1.21
N THR A 53 -7.57 -4.14 -0.19
CA THR A 53 -6.84 -5.42 -0.30
C THR A 53 -7.27 -6.42 0.77
N CYS A 54 -7.00 -7.70 0.53
CA CYS A 54 -7.09 -8.75 1.53
C CYS A 54 -5.70 -9.34 1.74
N THR A 55 -5.21 -9.29 2.98
CA THR A 55 -3.89 -9.81 3.31
C THR A 55 -3.88 -11.33 3.30
N GLY A 56 -2.86 -11.94 2.71
CA GLY A 56 -2.58 -13.37 2.84
C GLY A 56 -1.30 -13.65 3.63
N GLU A 57 -0.82 -14.89 3.54
CA GLU A 57 0.37 -15.34 4.27
C GLU A 57 1.68 -15.18 3.48
N ALA A 58 1.60 -15.24 2.14
CA ALA A 58 2.76 -15.11 1.27
C ALA A 58 3.18 -13.65 1.08
N PHE A 59 4.45 -13.43 0.72
CA PHE A 59 4.95 -12.09 0.37
C PHE A 59 4.10 -11.42 -0.72
N ALA A 60 3.79 -12.16 -1.79
CA ALA A 60 3.02 -11.64 -2.93
C ALA A 60 1.56 -11.28 -2.58
N SER A 61 1.01 -11.82 -1.49
CA SER A 61 -0.32 -11.48 -0.96
C SER A 61 -0.27 -10.46 0.17
N ARG A 62 0.86 -9.77 0.33
CA ARG A 62 1.08 -8.75 1.37
C ARG A 62 1.68 -7.44 0.84
N MET A 63 1.92 -7.33 -0.47
CA MET A 63 2.49 -6.12 -1.06
C MET A 63 1.56 -4.91 -0.84
N ALA A 64 0.29 -5.03 -1.20
CA ALA A 64 -0.70 -3.97 -0.98
C ALA A 64 -0.93 -3.67 0.51
N THR A 65 -0.91 -4.70 1.37
CA THR A 65 -0.95 -4.55 2.84
C THR A 65 0.20 -3.67 3.35
N SER A 66 1.42 -3.90 2.85
CA SER A 66 2.60 -3.09 3.22
C SER A 66 2.44 -1.64 2.77
N LEU A 67 1.99 -1.42 1.53
CA LEU A 67 1.75 -0.08 0.98
C LEU A 67 0.70 0.69 1.78
N LEU A 68 -0.45 0.06 2.10
CA LEU A 68 -1.52 0.67 2.88
C LEU A 68 -1.09 0.99 4.32
N THR A 69 -0.24 0.16 4.90
CA THR A 69 0.34 0.43 6.23
C THR A 69 1.28 1.65 6.17
N ALA A 70 2.14 1.72 5.15
CA ALA A 70 3.11 2.81 4.98
C ALA A 70 2.47 4.17 4.68
N ILE A 71 1.26 4.21 4.09
CA ILE A 71 0.49 5.44 3.84
C ILE A 71 -0.62 5.69 4.88
N ASP A 72 -0.61 4.94 5.99
CA ASP A 72 -1.57 5.06 7.10
C ASP A 72 -3.04 4.93 6.67
N LEU A 73 -3.36 3.89 5.90
CA LEU A 73 -4.73 3.48 5.55
C LEU A 73 -5.03 2.01 5.96
N PRO A 74 -4.76 1.60 7.21
CA PRO A 74 -4.98 0.22 7.65
C PRO A 74 -6.45 -0.23 7.58
N GLU A 75 -7.39 0.71 7.56
CA GLU A 75 -8.84 0.43 7.43
C GLU A 75 -9.24 -0.14 6.06
N LEU A 76 -8.33 -0.16 5.08
CA LEU A 76 -8.51 -0.75 3.75
C LEU A 76 -7.86 -2.14 3.61
N ILE A 77 -7.39 -2.72 4.71
CA ILE A 77 -6.77 -4.05 4.77
C ILE A 77 -7.75 -5.03 5.42
N THR A 78 -8.25 -6.00 4.65
CA THR A 78 -9.09 -7.08 5.15
C THR A 78 -8.30 -8.38 5.32
N LYS A 79 -8.88 -9.37 6.01
CA LYS A 79 -8.22 -10.66 6.30
C LYS A 79 -8.95 -11.87 5.72
N THR A 80 -10.22 -11.71 5.36
CA THR A 80 -10.99 -12.75 4.69
C THR A 80 -11.70 -12.21 3.44
N GLN A 81 -12.14 -13.14 2.59
CA GLN A 81 -12.91 -12.81 1.40
C GLN A 81 -14.24 -12.15 1.75
N GLU A 82 -14.89 -12.59 2.83
CA GLU A 82 -16.16 -12.05 3.30
C GLU A 82 -16.01 -10.61 3.79
N GLU A 83 -14.94 -10.31 4.54
CA GLU A 83 -14.62 -8.95 4.96
C GLU A 83 -14.31 -8.05 3.75
N TYR A 84 -13.56 -8.57 2.78
CA TYR A 84 -13.22 -7.87 1.54
C TYR A 84 -14.50 -7.47 0.78
N GLU A 85 -15.41 -8.42 0.57
CA GLU A 85 -16.67 -8.18 -0.15
C GLU A 85 -17.58 -7.21 0.61
N ALA A 86 -17.73 -7.40 1.92
CA ALA A 86 -18.55 -6.53 2.76
C ALA A 86 -18.04 -5.08 2.72
N LEU A 87 -16.73 -4.88 2.86
CA LEU A 87 -16.13 -3.55 2.82
C LEU A 87 -16.21 -2.94 1.42
N ALA A 88 -16.02 -3.73 0.35
CA ALA A 88 -16.19 -3.25 -1.02
C ALA A 88 -17.62 -2.71 -1.27
N VAL A 89 -18.64 -3.46 -0.83
CA VAL A 89 -20.04 -3.04 -0.94
C VAL A 89 -20.33 -1.81 -0.09
N GLU A 90 -19.82 -1.79 1.15
CA GLU A 90 -19.99 -0.63 2.03
C GLU A 90 -19.42 0.64 1.40
N LEU A 91 -18.17 0.60 0.93
CA LEU A 91 -17.52 1.74 0.30
C LEU A 91 -18.26 2.16 -0.98
N ALA A 92 -18.67 1.22 -1.82
CA ALA A 92 -19.40 1.51 -3.05
C ALA A 92 -20.79 2.14 -2.82
N THR A 93 -21.40 1.90 -1.65
CA THR A 93 -22.72 2.44 -1.28
C THR A 93 -22.65 3.64 -0.34
N ASN A 94 -21.45 4.01 0.13
CA ASN A 94 -21.23 5.12 1.04
C ASN A 94 -20.23 6.15 0.47
N PRO A 95 -20.69 7.07 -0.40
CA PRO A 95 -19.83 8.09 -1.00
C PRO A 95 -19.13 9.00 0.01
N ALA A 96 -19.77 9.26 1.16
CA ALA A 96 -19.17 10.08 2.21
C ALA A 96 -17.93 9.40 2.81
N ARG A 97 -18.00 8.09 3.07
CA ARG A 97 -16.86 7.30 3.57
C ARG A 97 -15.73 7.23 2.53
N LEU A 98 -16.04 7.01 1.25
CA LEU A 98 -15.04 7.05 0.17
C LEU A 98 -14.35 8.41 0.06
N ASN A 99 -15.11 9.51 0.15
CA ASN A 99 -14.53 10.85 0.11
C ASN A 99 -13.63 11.13 1.31
N ALA A 100 -14.00 10.68 2.51
CA ALA A 100 -13.15 10.78 3.69
C ALA A 100 -11.82 10.02 3.51
N LEU A 101 -11.85 8.83 2.92
CA LEU A 101 -10.64 8.05 2.59
C LEU A 101 -9.78 8.75 1.54
N LYS A 102 -10.38 9.32 0.49
CA LYS A 102 -9.65 10.12 -0.52
C LYS A 102 -8.98 11.34 0.10
N GLN A 103 -9.66 12.03 1.02
CA GLN A 103 -9.10 13.17 1.75
C GLN A 103 -7.94 12.76 2.65
N LYS A 104 -8.09 11.66 3.41
CA LYS A 104 -7.02 11.09 4.23
C LYS A 104 -5.81 10.66 3.39
N LEU A 105 -6.05 10.01 2.25
CA LEU A 105 -4.99 9.66 1.31
C LEU A 105 -4.24 10.90 0.82
N GLU A 106 -4.97 11.96 0.41
CA GLU A 106 -4.34 13.19 -0.07
C GLU A 106 -3.50 13.87 1.02
N SER A 107 -3.96 13.91 2.28
CA SER A 107 -3.16 14.44 3.39
C SER A 107 -1.93 13.58 3.68
N ASN A 108 -2.04 12.26 3.54
CA ASN A 108 -1.00 11.30 3.89
C ASN A 108 0.08 11.19 2.81
N ARG A 109 -0.27 11.42 1.54
CA ARG A 109 0.58 11.16 0.36
C ARG A 109 1.97 11.79 0.42
N LEU A 110 2.10 12.97 1.02
CA LEU A 110 3.37 13.69 1.15
C LEU A 110 3.89 13.79 2.59
N THR A 111 3.19 13.17 3.55
CA THR A 111 3.49 13.32 4.99
C THR A 111 3.79 11.98 5.68
N THR A 112 3.45 10.86 5.03
CA THR A 112 3.70 9.50 5.51
C THR A 112 4.87 8.86 4.77
N LEU A 113 5.25 7.66 5.21
CA LEU A 113 6.50 7.00 4.83
C LEU A 113 6.54 6.56 3.37
N LEU A 114 5.38 6.20 2.79
CA LEU A 114 5.33 5.47 1.52
C LEU A 114 6.09 6.18 0.37
N PHE A 115 5.98 7.51 0.28
CA PHE A 115 6.59 8.28 -0.79
C PHE A 115 7.76 9.18 -0.32
N ASP A 116 8.23 8.99 0.93
CA ASP A 116 9.44 9.64 1.40
C ASP A 116 10.69 8.91 0.88
N SER A 117 11.06 9.23 -0.36
CA SER A 117 12.23 8.67 -1.03
C SER A 117 13.55 8.93 -0.30
N LYS A 118 13.67 10.04 0.44
CA LYS A 118 14.89 10.38 1.18
C LYS A 118 15.04 9.49 2.41
N LEU A 119 13.95 9.32 3.16
CA LEU A 119 13.93 8.43 4.30
C LEU A 119 14.13 6.97 3.86
N PHE A 120 13.50 6.56 2.76
CA PHE A 120 13.72 5.23 2.18
C PHE A 120 15.20 4.99 1.83
N ALA A 121 15.85 5.94 1.15
CA ALA A 121 17.27 5.84 0.81
C ALA A 121 18.13 5.74 2.06
N LYS A 122 17.86 6.57 3.08
CA LYS A 122 18.57 6.50 4.36
C LYS A 122 18.42 5.13 5.04
N HIS A 123 17.20 4.58 5.11
CA HIS A 123 16.98 3.26 5.71
C HIS A 123 17.72 2.16 4.93
N LEU A 124 17.76 2.25 3.61
CA LEU A 124 18.52 1.31 2.78
C LEU A 124 20.03 1.42 3.02
N GLU A 125 20.55 2.65 3.13
CA GLU A 125 21.95 2.91 3.48
C GLU A 125 22.31 2.34 4.86
N ASP A 126 21.45 2.57 5.86
CA ASP A 126 21.63 2.06 7.22
C ASP A 126 21.61 0.52 7.24
N ALA A 127 20.72 -0.13 6.47
CA ALA A 127 20.72 -1.59 6.30
C ALA A 127 22.03 -2.09 5.65
N CYS A 128 22.50 -1.42 4.60
CA CYS A 128 23.74 -1.75 3.91
C CYS A 128 24.97 -1.59 4.82
N ALA A 129 25.00 -0.55 5.65
CA ALA A 129 26.04 -0.36 6.64
C ALA A 129 26.09 -1.53 7.64
N GLN A 130 24.93 -1.91 8.21
CA GLN A 130 24.85 -3.07 9.12
C GLN A 130 25.29 -4.38 8.46
N MET A 131 24.87 -4.62 7.21
CA MET A 131 25.32 -5.78 6.43
C MET A 131 26.85 -5.79 6.25
N TYR A 132 27.44 -4.63 5.95
CA TYR A 132 28.87 -4.49 5.74
C TYR A 132 29.69 -4.64 7.03
N GLU A 133 29.27 -4.02 8.13
CA GLU A 133 29.91 -4.15 9.45
C GLU A 133 29.95 -5.61 9.89
N ARG A 134 28.80 -6.30 9.79
CA ARG A 134 28.69 -7.72 10.14
C ARG A 134 29.62 -8.60 9.30
N TYR A 135 29.70 -8.34 7.99
CA TYR A 135 30.65 -9.01 7.12
C TYR A 135 32.11 -8.73 7.51
N HIS A 136 32.44 -7.47 7.82
CA HIS A 136 33.79 -7.06 8.24
C HIS A 136 34.23 -7.74 9.55
N GLU A 137 33.30 -7.98 10.47
CA GLU A 137 33.52 -8.71 11.72
C GLU A 137 33.59 -10.24 11.55
N ASN A 138 33.48 -10.76 10.31
CA ASN A 138 33.42 -12.19 9.99
C ASN A 138 32.25 -12.94 10.67
N LEU A 139 31.14 -12.25 10.93
CA LEU A 139 29.91 -12.86 11.42
C LEU A 139 29.13 -13.50 10.24
N PRO A 140 28.45 -14.65 10.43
CA PRO A 140 27.65 -15.29 9.37
C PRO A 140 26.46 -14.43 8.97
N PRO A 141 25.79 -14.56 7.80
CA PRO A 141 24.57 -13.80 7.50
C PRO A 141 23.45 -13.99 8.56
N ASP A 142 22.68 -12.94 8.83
CA ASP A 142 21.56 -12.94 9.78
C ASP A 142 20.55 -11.83 9.43
N HIS A 143 19.42 -11.79 10.11
CA HIS A 143 18.38 -10.79 9.91
C HIS A 143 18.89 -9.38 10.24
N ILE A 144 18.57 -8.42 9.37
CA ILE A 144 18.85 -7.00 9.54
C ILE A 144 17.52 -6.29 9.78
N TYR A 145 17.45 -5.51 10.85
CA TYR A 145 16.28 -4.72 11.20
C TYR A 145 16.68 -3.25 11.27
N VAL A 146 16.11 -2.43 10.39
CA VAL A 146 16.26 -0.98 10.45
C VAL A 146 15.09 -0.43 11.26
N GLU A 147 15.39 0.13 12.43
CA GLU A 147 14.39 0.79 13.25
C GLU A 147 14.01 2.14 12.65
N TYR A 148 12.72 2.46 12.72
CA TYR A 148 12.21 3.78 12.42
C TYR A 148 11.12 4.15 13.44
N LEU A 149 11.02 5.44 13.74
CA LEU A 149 9.99 5.96 14.64
C LEU A 149 8.67 6.05 13.88
N THR A 150 7.64 5.36 14.35
CA THR A 150 6.27 5.67 13.95
C THR A 150 5.80 6.85 14.81
N PHE A 151 5.42 7.96 14.18
CA PHE A 151 4.75 9.06 14.87
C PHE A 151 3.26 8.69 15.00
N ASN A 152 2.89 8.06 16.12
CA ASN A 152 1.50 8.00 16.54
C ASN A 152 1.20 9.20 17.45
N ALA A 153 0.00 9.76 17.33
CA ALA A 153 -0.49 10.88 18.15
C ALA A 153 -0.55 10.60 19.67
N THR A 154 -0.09 9.42 20.12
CA THR A 154 -0.04 8.98 21.52
C THR A 154 1.35 8.50 21.98
N GLY A 155 2.42 8.80 21.24
CA GLY A 155 3.80 8.47 21.62
C GLY A 155 4.51 7.60 20.60
N ALA A 156 5.85 7.65 20.62
CA ALA A 156 6.69 6.90 19.70
C ALA A 156 6.84 5.44 20.15
N GLU A 157 6.37 4.51 19.34
CA GLU A 157 6.73 3.10 19.43
C GLU A 157 7.54 2.71 18.18
N GLY A 158 8.74 2.18 18.39
CA GLY A 158 9.55 1.60 17.32
C GLY A 158 8.93 0.27 16.90
N LYS A 159 8.59 0.13 15.61
CA LYS A 159 8.26 -1.17 15.02
C LYS A 159 9.24 -1.47 13.91
N PRO A 160 9.78 -2.70 13.83
CA PRO A 160 10.64 -3.08 12.71
C PRO A 160 9.85 -3.06 11.40
N LEU A 161 10.46 -2.56 10.33
CA LEU A 161 9.97 -2.77 8.97
C LEU A 161 10.29 -4.23 8.61
N LEU A 162 9.27 -5.07 8.51
CA LEU A 162 9.42 -6.29 7.71
C LEU A 162 9.22 -5.89 6.25
N CYS A 163 10.32 -5.77 5.52
CA CYS A 163 10.33 -6.01 4.08
C CYS A 163 9.95 -7.48 3.80
#